data_AF-A0AAE3JMD0-F1
#
_entry.id   AF-A0AAE3JMD0-F1
#
_cell.length_a   1.000
_cell.length_b   1.000
_cell.length_c   1.000
_cell.angle_alpha   90.00
_cell.angle_beta   90.00
_cell.angle_gamma   90.00
#
_symmetry.space_group_name_H-M   'P 1'
#
loop_
_entity.id
_entity.type
_entity.pdbx_description
1 polymer ?
#
loop_
_entity_poly.entity_id
_entity_poly.type
_entity_poly.pdbx_seq_one_letter_code
_entity_poly.pdbx_strand_id
1 'polypeptide(L)'
;MKKLILTILFLNSIIGFSQEKSEILIKGIVLSEVNGKPLENAYISYKSRYRYSMTNEKGEFEYRYKIRERDSLETIELTALGYENIDTIIRVDKPKEYVFEFVMKPRFGLNREKALADIENGEINILESSGIAPVFYKSDSKFAKKYNVNFVEYGCEAIAEESLYEYNRTVFEYLDKKYGKKWRKKIRKDIVGLNEKNE
;
A
#
# COMPACT_ATOMS: atom_id res chain seq x y z
N MET A 1 -53.11 4.05 -66.19
CA MET A 1 -51.96 3.12 -66.11
C MET A 1 -50.81 3.80 -65.40
N LYS A 2 -50.21 3.08 -64.45
CA LYS A 2 -49.44 3.55 -63.28
C LYS A 2 -48.19 4.37 -63.65
N LYS A 3 -48.01 5.55 -63.04
CA LYS A 3 -46.69 6.20 -62.93
C LYS A 3 -45.97 5.56 -61.74
N LEU A 4 -44.88 4.87 -62.02
CA LEU A 4 -44.01 4.23 -61.04
C LEU A 4 -43.12 5.32 -60.42
N ILE A 5 -43.34 5.65 -59.15
CA ILE A 5 -42.44 6.51 -58.37
C ILE A 5 -41.25 5.65 -57.98
N LEU A 6 -40.08 5.96 -58.54
CA LEU A 6 -38.81 5.32 -58.20
C LEU A 6 -38.26 6.00 -56.93
N THR A 7 -38.58 5.45 -55.77
CA THR A 7 -37.99 5.87 -54.49
C THR A 7 -36.57 5.32 -54.39
N ILE A 8 -35.56 6.17 -54.61
CA ILE A 8 -34.15 5.83 -54.33
C ILE A 8 -33.96 5.88 -52.81
N LEU A 9 -33.97 4.71 -52.18
CA LEU A 9 -33.51 4.52 -50.81
C LEU A 9 -31.98 4.65 -50.79
N PHE A 10 -31.46 5.78 -50.33
CA PHE A 10 -30.08 5.87 -49.88
C PHE A 10 -29.91 4.94 -48.66
N LEU A 11 -29.47 3.71 -48.92
CA LEU A 11 -28.78 2.88 -47.95
C LEU A 11 -27.46 3.58 -47.62
N ASN A 12 -27.52 4.54 -46.69
CA ASN A 12 -26.34 4.93 -45.92
C ASN A 12 -25.98 3.70 -45.09
N SER A 13 -25.16 2.83 -45.67
CA SER A 13 -24.36 1.88 -44.92
C SER A 13 -23.58 2.70 -43.90
N ILE A 14 -24.09 2.75 -42.68
CA ILE A 14 -23.35 3.13 -41.50
C ILE A 14 -22.26 2.06 -41.36
N ILE A 15 -21.18 2.22 -42.11
CA ILE A 15 -19.90 1.63 -41.75
C ILE A 15 -19.48 2.46 -40.56
N GLY A 16 -20.03 2.12 -39.39
CA GLY A 16 -19.46 2.51 -38.13
C GLY A 16 -18.09 1.85 -38.10
N PHE A 17 -17.06 2.59 -38.51
CA PHE A 17 -15.71 2.28 -38.12
C PHE A 17 -15.71 2.29 -36.60
N SER A 18 -15.88 1.11 -36.00
CA SER A 18 -15.43 0.89 -34.64
C SER A 18 -13.94 1.12 -34.69
N GLN A 19 -13.50 2.35 -34.41
CA GLN A 19 -12.10 2.63 -34.18
C GLN A 19 -11.72 1.75 -33.01
N GLU A 20 -11.05 0.64 -33.31
CA GLU A 20 -10.40 -0.20 -32.31
C GLU A 20 -9.44 0.74 -31.57
N LYS A 21 -9.86 1.17 -30.37
CA LYS A 21 -9.07 2.11 -29.59
C LYS A 21 -7.80 1.35 -29.22
N SER A 22 -6.69 1.80 -29.76
CA SER A 22 -5.37 1.28 -29.40
C SER A 22 -5.18 1.48 -27.90
N GLU A 23 -5.10 0.38 -27.16
CA GLU A 23 -5.00 0.35 -25.71
C GLU A 23 -3.66 -0.27 -25.27
N ILE A 24 -3.17 0.19 -24.13
CA ILE A 24 -2.04 -0.40 -23.40
C ILE A 24 -2.60 -0.99 -22.12
N LEU A 25 -2.18 -2.22 -21.82
CA LEU A 25 -2.47 -2.86 -20.55
C LEU A 25 -1.32 -2.59 -19.61
N ILE A 26 -1.61 -1.95 -18.47
CA ILE A 26 -0.65 -1.72 -17.40
C ILE A 26 -1.14 -2.53 -16.20
N LYS A 27 -0.35 -3.50 -15.75
CA LYS A 27 -0.69 -4.30 -14.58
C LYS A 27 0.55 -4.62 -13.75
N GLY A 28 0.35 -5.13 -12.56
CA GLY A 28 1.45 -5.56 -11.72
C GLY A 28 1.02 -5.91 -10.32
N ILE A 29 2.02 -6.18 -9.49
CA ILE A 29 1.88 -6.42 -8.05
C ILE A 29 2.71 -5.39 -7.28
N VAL A 30 2.19 -4.98 -6.13
CA VAL A 30 2.89 -4.14 -5.16
C VAL A 30 3.12 -4.94 -3.89
N LEU A 31 4.35 -4.96 -3.40
CA LEU A 31 4.79 -5.69 -2.22
C LEU A 31 5.34 -4.72 -1.16
N SER A 32 5.20 -5.10 0.11
CA SER A 32 5.85 -4.41 1.23
C SER A 32 7.29 -4.88 1.41
N GLU A 33 8.25 -3.97 1.54
CA GLU A 33 9.63 -4.31 1.96
C GLU A 33 9.68 -4.86 3.39
N VAL A 34 8.69 -4.57 4.24
CA VAL A 34 8.67 -4.96 5.66
C VAL A 34 8.69 -6.48 5.84
N ASN A 35 7.94 -7.20 5.01
CA ASN A 35 7.70 -8.64 5.15
C ASN A 35 7.54 -9.39 3.81
N GLY A 36 7.65 -8.70 2.67
CA GLY A 36 7.47 -9.27 1.33
C GLY A 36 6.02 -9.63 0.98
N LYS A 37 5.04 -9.30 1.84
CA LYS A 37 3.62 -9.59 1.57
C LYS A 37 3.04 -8.57 0.57
N PRO A 38 1.97 -8.94 -0.16
CA PRO A 38 1.28 -8.00 -1.04
C PRO A 38 0.67 -6.82 -0.29
N LEU A 39 0.74 -5.65 -0.91
CA LEU A 39 0.27 -4.40 -0.34
C LEU A 39 -1.11 -4.06 -0.92
N GLU A 40 -2.15 -4.20 -0.10
CA GLU A 40 -3.52 -3.78 -0.43
C GLU A 40 -3.65 -2.25 -0.36
N ASN A 41 -4.57 -1.68 -1.15
CA ASN A 41 -4.93 -0.25 -1.08
C ASN A 41 -3.78 0.72 -1.41
N ALA A 42 -2.75 0.27 -2.14
CA ALA A 42 -1.77 1.14 -2.76
C ALA A 42 -2.40 1.83 -3.98
N TYR A 43 -2.23 3.14 -4.10
CA TYR A 43 -2.76 3.94 -5.20
C TYR A 43 -1.74 4.05 -6.32
N ILE A 44 -2.16 3.74 -7.54
CA ILE A 44 -1.35 3.91 -8.75
C ILE A 44 -1.97 5.04 -9.56
N SER A 45 -1.26 6.16 -9.66
CA SER A 45 -1.70 7.36 -10.38
C SER A 45 -1.09 7.44 -11.77
N TYR A 46 -1.91 7.74 -12.77
CA TYR A 46 -1.52 7.95 -14.17
C TYR A 46 -1.66 9.44 -14.49
N LYS A 47 -0.55 10.17 -14.42
CA LYS A 47 -0.54 11.64 -14.37
C LYS A 47 -1.13 12.31 -15.61
N SER A 48 -0.76 11.84 -16.79
CA SER A 48 -1.22 12.41 -18.07
C SER A 48 -2.72 12.18 -18.28
N ARG A 49 -3.33 11.30 -17.48
CA ARG A 49 -4.76 11.00 -17.51
C ARG A 49 -5.56 11.58 -16.36
N TYR A 50 -4.92 12.05 -15.29
CA TYR A 50 -5.60 12.34 -14.03
C TYR A 50 -6.49 11.17 -13.58
N ARG A 51 -5.96 9.95 -13.72
CA ARG A 51 -6.65 8.70 -13.34
C ARG A 51 -5.84 7.96 -12.29
N TYR A 52 -6.49 7.07 -11.56
CA TYR A 52 -5.82 6.14 -10.66
C TYR A 52 -6.45 4.75 -10.73
N SER A 53 -5.68 3.75 -10.34
CA SER A 53 -6.13 2.42 -9.92
C SER A 53 -5.66 2.17 -8.49
N MET A 54 -6.13 1.08 -7.89
CA MET A 54 -5.75 0.69 -6.54
C MET A 54 -5.45 -0.81 -6.53
N THR A 55 -4.51 -1.25 -5.68
CA THR A 55 -4.24 -2.67 -5.51
C THR A 55 -5.37 -3.37 -4.76
N ASN A 56 -5.65 -4.62 -5.14
CA ASN A 56 -6.56 -5.52 -4.41
C ASN A 56 -5.84 -6.19 -3.21
N GLU A 57 -6.54 -7.09 -2.51
CA GLU A 57 -6.01 -7.86 -1.35
C GLU A 57 -4.77 -8.70 -1.69
N LYS A 58 -4.55 -9.01 -2.97
CA LYS A 58 -3.36 -9.72 -3.47
C LYS A 58 -2.25 -8.78 -3.92
N GLY A 59 -2.39 -7.48 -3.65
CA GLY A 59 -1.46 -6.43 -4.09
C GLY A 59 -1.49 -6.17 -5.60
N GLU A 60 -2.45 -6.72 -6.33
CA GLU A 60 -2.49 -6.64 -7.80
C GLU A 60 -3.24 -5.40 -8.27
N PHE A 61 -2.76 -4.76 -9.33
CA PHE A 61 -3.46 -3.67 -10.01
C PHE A 61 -3.54 -3.90 -11.53
N GLU A 62 -4.55 -3.33 -12.16
CA GLU A 62 -4.71 -3.29 -13.61
C GLU A 62 -5.29 -1.93 -14.05
N TYR A 63 -4.78 -1.41 -15.16
CA TYR A 63 -5.30 -0.23 -15.85
C TYR A 63 -5.17 -0.35 -17.36
N ARG A 64 -6.27 -0.03 -18.07
CA ARG A 64 -6.31 0.05 -19.52
C ARG A 64 -6.14 1.49 -19.96
N TYR A 65 -4.96 1.79 -20.48
CA TYR A 65 -4.61 3.09 -21.00
C TYR A 65 -5.05 3.22 -22.45
N LYS A 66 -5.97 4.14 -22.72
CA LYS A 66 -6.44 4.44 -24.09
C LYS A 66 -5.48 5.43 -24.75
N ILE A 67 -4.85 5.05 -25.85
CA ILE A 67 -3.88 5.90 -26.58
C ILE A 67 -4.62 7.03 -27.31
N ARG A 68 -4.04 8.24 -27.26
CA ARG A 68 -4.42 9.45 -28.00
C ARG A 68 -3.26 9.85 -28.91
N GLU A 69 -3.57 10.56 -29.99
CA GLU A 69 -2.62 10.95 -31.05
C GLU A 69 -1.33 11.63 -30.55
N ARG A 70 -1.40 12.35 -29.42
CA ARG A 70 -0.26 13.11 -28.86
C ARG A 70 0.41 12.44 -27.67
N ASP A 71 -0.02 11.25 -27.26
CA ASP A 71 0.64 10.58 -26.15
C ASP A 71 1.98 10.01 -26.58
N SER A 72 2.94 10.07 -25.67
CA SER A 72 4.27 9.48 -25.88
C SER A 72 4.82 8.87 -24.62
N LEU A 73 4.63 9.55 -23.49
CA LEU A 73 5.05 9.13 -22.16
C LEU A 73 3.86 9.18 -21.19
N GLU A 74 3.88 8.30 -20.20
CA GLU A 74 3.01 8.38 -19.02
C GLU A 74 3.88 8.21 -17.76
N THR A 75 3.64 9.08 -16.77
CA THR A 75 4.23 8.97 -15.44
C THR A 75 3.27 8.19 -14.55
N ILE A 76 3.78 7.11 -13.99
CA ILE A 76 3.09 6.27 -13.02
C ILE A 76 3.68 6.62 -11.65
N GLU A 77 2.83 7.02 -10.70
CA GLU A 77 3.21 7.24 -9.31
C GLU A 77 2.47 6.27 -8.40
N LEU A 78 3.19 5.67 -7.47
CA LEU A 78 2.65 4.78 -6.45
C LEU A 78 2.72 5.47 -5.08
N THR A 79 1.60 5.47 -4.38
CA THR A 79 1.51 5.97 -3.01
C THR A 79 0.78 4.97 -2.12
N ALA A 80 1.26 4.80 -0.90
CA ALA A 80 0.61 3.97 0.11
C ALA A 80 0.87 4.56 1.50
N LEU A 81 -0.08 4.39 2.40
CA LEU A 81 -0.01 4.97 3.74
C LEU A 81 1.17 4.38 4.51
N GLY A 82 2.10 5.24 4.94
CA GLY A 82 3.29 4.82 5.69
C GLY A 82 4.48 4.35 4.84
N TYR A 83 4.38 4.48 3.52
CA TYR A 83 5.42 4.12 2.57
C TYR A 83 6.03 5.33 1.86
N GLU A 84 7.26 5.17 1.38
CA GLU A 84 7.90 6.10 0.44
C GLU A 84 7.18 6.02 -0.92
N ASN A 85 7.00 7.18 -1.57
CA ASN A 85 6.43 7.21 -2.91
C ASN A 85 7.43 6.68 -3.93
N ILE A 86 6.93 5.94 -4.93
CA ILE A 86 7.73 5.46 -6.06
C ILE A 86 7.14 6.06 -7.34
N ASP A 87 7.98 6.41 -8.29
CA ASP A 87 7.54 6.78 -9.62
C ASP A 87 8.31 6.05 -10.72
N THR A 88 7.69 6.01 -11.90
CA THR A 88 8.34 5.54 -13.13
C THR A 88 7.68 6.18 -14.34
N ILE A 89 8.37 6.09 -15.49
CA ILE A 89 7.89 6.62 -16.76
C ILE A 89 7.87 5.51 -17.79
N ILE A 90 6.75 5.35 -18.49
CA ILE A 90 6.59 4.39 -19.58
C ILE A 90 6.30 5.09 -20.91
N ARG A 91 6.61 4.40 -22.02
CA ARG A 91 6.16 4.82 -23.36
C ARG A 91 4.76 4.33 -23.66
N VAL A 92 3.91 5.22 -24.18
CA VAL A 92 2.48 4.97 -24.42
C VAL A 92 2.01 5.30 -25.85
N ASP A 93 2.95 5.37 -26.78
CA ASP A 93 2.73 5.72 -28.18
C ASP A 93 2.21 4.57 -29.05
N LYS A 94 2.21 3.33 -28.53
CA LYS A 94 1.74 2.13 -29.25
C LYS A 94 1.17 1.07 -28.31
N PRO A 95 0.23 0.21 -28.77
CA PRO A 95 -0.29 -0.90 -27.99
C PRO A 95 0.82 -1.77 -27.42
N LYS A 96 0.75 -2.03 -26.11
CA LYS A 96 1.75 -2.78 -25.36
C LYS A 96 1.16 -3.28 -24.04
N GLU A 97 1.73 -4.35 -23.52
CA GLU A 97 1.51 -4.78 -22.14
C GLU A 97 2.73 -4.43 -21.29
N TYR A 98 2.48 -3.83 -20.12
CA TYR A 98 3.45 -3.60 -19.06
C TYR A 98 3.05 -4.44 -17.84
N VAL A 99 4.00 -5.22 -17.34
CA VAL A 99 3.86 -6.02 -16.12
C VAL A 99 4.92 -5.55 -15.14
N PHE A 100 4.49 -5.05 -13.98
CA PHE A 100 5.36 -4.53 -12.95
C PHE A 100 5.36 -5.38 -11.68
N GLU A 101 6.50 -5.35 -11.00
CA GLU A 101 6.63 -5.73 -9.60
C GLU A 101 7.26 -4.54 -8.89
N PHE A 102 6.51 -3.92 -7.97
CA PHE A 102 6.98 -2.80 -7.16
C PHE A 102 7.15 -3.25 -5.71
N VAL A 103 8.27 -2.89 -5.09
CA VAL A 103 8.49 -3.10 -3.67
C VAL A 103 8.52 -1.73 -2.99
N MET A 104 7.54 -1.47 -2.12
CA MET A 104 7.44 -0.19 -1.41
C MET A 104 8.20 -0.25 -0.08
N LYS A 105 9.05 0.74 0.15
CA LYS A 105 9.86 0.90 1.35
C LYS A 105 9.08 1.69 2.42
N PRO A 106 8.99 1.19 3.68
CA PRO A 106 8.35 1.93 4.76
C PRO A 106 9.15 3.18 5.13
N ARG A 107 8.47 4.31 5.42
CA ARG A 107 9.14 5.61 5.66
C ARG A 107 10.07 5.64 6.87
N PHE A 108 9.78 4.83 7.88
CA PHE A 108 10.47 4.87 9.17
C PHE A 108 11.44 3.71 9.39
N GLY A 109 11.56 2.78 8.42
CA GLY A 109 12.43 1.61 8.55
C GLY A 109 12.13 0.73 9.77
N LEU A 110 10.89 0.77 10.27
CA LEU A 110 10.47 -0.04 11.41
C LEU A 110 10.12 -1.44 10.91
N ASN A 111 10.90 -2.41 11.38
CA ASN A 111 10.77 -3.82 11.01
C ASN A 111 11.46 -4.70 12.07
N ARG A 112 11.58 -6.00 11.78
CA ARG A 112 12.25 -6.97 12.65
C ARG A 112 13.73 -6.65 12.86
N GLU A 113 14.48 -6.30 11.81
CA GLU A 113 15.92 -6.02 11.96
C GLU A 113 16.17 -4.82 12.87
N LYS A 114 15.39 -3.74 12.71
CA LYS A 114 15.48 -2.56 13.58
C LYS A 114 15.15 -2.90 15.03
N ALA A 115 14.11 -3.70 15.27
CA ALA A 115 13.76 -4.13 16.63
C ALA A 115 14.88 -4.96 17.28
N LEU A 116 15.52 -5.86 16.52
CA LEU A 116 16.66 -6.64 17.03
C LEU A 116 17.86 -5.75 17.36
N ALA A 117 18.20 -4.81 16.48
CA ALA A 117 19.28 -3.85 16.73
C ALA A 117 19.02 -3.00 17.99
N ASP A 118 17.78 -2.56 18.19
CA ASP A 118 17.40 -1.76 19.36
C ASP A 118 17.48 -2.58 20.65
N ILE A 119 17.02 -3.84 20.61
CA ILE A 119 17.16 -4.77 21.74
C ILE A 119 18.63 -4.99 22.10
N GLU A 120 19.52 -5.17 21.11
CA GLU A 120 20.96 -5.34 21.31
C GLU A 120 21.60 -4.10 21.95
N ASN A 121 21.12 -2.91 21.59
CA ASN A 121 21.55 -1.64 22.17
C ASN A 121 20.92 -1.33 23.53
N GLY A 122 20.01 -2.18 24.04
CA GLY A 122 19.31 -1.98 25.30
C GLY A 122 18.10 -1.03 25.21
N GLU A 123 17.67 -0.68 24.00
CA GLU A 123 16.53 0.18 23.68
C GLU A 123 15.26 -0.65 23.43
N ILE A 124 14.67 -1.20 24.49
CA ILE A 124 13.47 -2.05 24.33
C ILE A 124 12.22 -1.18 24.21
N ASN A 125 11.88 -0.80 22.97
CA ASN A 125 10.77 0.11 22.68
C ASN A 125 9.49 -0.65 22.34
N ILE A 126 8.34 -0.15 22.78
CA ILE A 126 7.00 -0.56 22.35
C ILE A 126 6.41 0.62 21.60
N LEU A 127 6.11 0.43 20.32
CA LEU A 127 5.73 1.50 19.41
C LEU A 127 4.22 1.67 19.36
N GLU A 128 3.78 2.93 19.29
CA GLU A 128 2.40 3.36 19.31
C GLU A 128 2.16 4.41 18.22
N SER A 129 0.92 4.49 17.73
CA SER A 129 0.48 5.46 16.74
C SER A 129 -0.96 5.87 17.04
N SER A 130 -1.14 7.00 17.76
CA SER A 130 -2.44 7.45 18.29
C SER A 130 -3.03 8.71 17.65
N GLY A 131 -2.39 9.28 16.63
CA GLY A 131 -2.90 10.46 15.92
C GLY A 131 -2.64 11.77 16.64
N ILE A 132 -3.60 12.71 16.59
CA ILE A 132 -3.40 14.13 16.95
C ILE A 132 -3.20 14.34 18.48
N ALA A 133 -3.73 13.46 19.32
CA ALA A 133 -3.73 13.63 20.77
C ALA A 133 -3.24 12.38 21.50
N PRO A 134 -1.94 12.28 21.79
CA PRO A 134 -1.38 11.20 22.60
C PRO A 134 -2.06 11.10 23.97
N VAL A 135 -2.44 9.90 24.37
CA VAL A 135 -3.04 9.64 25.67
C VAL A 135 -1.97 9.08 26.61
N PHE A 136 -1.75 9.75 27.74
CA PHE A 136 -0.83 9.25 28.76
C PHE A 136 -1.55 8.30 29.74
N TYR A 137 -1.12 7.04 29.81
CA TYR A 137 -1.66 6.09 30.78
C TYR A 137 -0.67 5.82 31.91
N LYS A 138 -1.11 6.04 33.16
CA LYS A 138 -0.30 5.74 34.35
C LYS A 138 0.12 4.26 34.46
N SER A 139 -0.63 3.35 33.82
CA SER A 139 -0.27 1.94 33.71
C SER A 139 1.05 1.73 32.97
N ASP A 140 1.37 2.60 32.02
CA ASP A 140 2.52 2.42 31.13
C ASP A 140 3.79 2.74 31.86
N SER A 141 3.82 3.82 32.62
CA SER A 141 4.98 4.16 33.45
C SER A 141 5.29 3.02 34.44
N LYS A 142 4.25 2.38 35.01
CA LYS A 142 4.43 1.21 35.87
C LYS A 142 4.93 -0.02 35.10
N PHE A 143 4.41 -0.24 33.90
CA PHE A 143 4.81 -1.34 33.03
C PHE A 143 6.25 -1.17 32.54
N ALA A 144 6.56 -0.02 31.96
CA ALA A 144 7.87 0.44 31.51
C ALA A 144 8.94 0.22 32.57
N LYS A 145 8.71 0.73 33.79
CA LYS A 145 9.65 0.54 34.90
C LYS A 145 9.82 -0.93 35.30
N LYS A 146 8.74 -1.72 35.28
CA LYS A 146 8.77 -3.13 35.70
C LYS A 146 9.50 -4.03 34.70
N TYR A 147 9.35 -3.75 33.40
CA TYR A 147 9.86 -4.59 32.32
C TYR A 147 11.06 -3.98 31.59
N ASN A 148 11.52 -2.81 32.04
CA ASN A 148 12.61 -2.04 31.44
C ASN A 148 12.40 -1.83 29.94
N VAL A 149 11.23 -1.26 29.60
CA VAL A 149 10.84 -0.91 28.23
C VAL A 149 10.45 0.56 28.15
N ASN A 150 10.48 1.12 26.95
CA ASN A 150 9.97 2.45 26.64
C ASN A 150 8.69 2.34 25.80
N PHE A 151 7.80 3.32 25.93
CA PHE A 151 6.70 3.51 24.98
C PHE A 151 7.08 4.68 24.06
N VAL A 152 7.04 4.46 22.75
CA VAL A 152 7.41 5.44 21.73
C VAL A 152 6.17 5.72 20.87
N GLU A 153 5.72 6.96 20.89
CA GLU A 153 4.50 7.40 20.20
C GLU A 153 4.86 8.17 18.92
N TYR A 154 4.28 7.72 17.79
CA TYR A 154 4.46 8.34 16.47
C TYR A 154 3.36 9.36 16.13
N GLY A 155 2.31 9.48 16.94
CA GLY A 155 1.29 10.51 16.83
C GLY A 155 0.59 10.51 15.47
N CYS A 156 0.61 11.64 14.77
CA CYS A 156 0.00 11.80 13.45
C CYS A 156 0.86 11.31 12.28
N GLU A 157 2.03 10.74 12.55
CA GLU A 157 2.83 10.12 11.51
C GLU A 157 2.11 8.90 10.97
N ALA A 158 1.90 8.86 9.65
CA ALA A 158 1.42 7.66 8.98
C ALA A 158 2.52 6.59 9.03
N ILE A 159 2.39 5.63 9.95
CA ILE A 159 3.25 4.45 10.01
C ILE A 159 2.54 3.31 9.28
N ALA A 160 3.28 2.53 8.49
CA ALA A 160 2.73 1.29 7.93
C ALA A 160 2.33 0.35 9.08
N GLU A 161 1.13 -0.21 9.05
CA GLU A 161 0.60 -1.01 10.16
C GLU A 161 1.47 -2.26 10.40
N GLU A 162 1.89 -2.91 9.32
CA GLU A 162 2.80 -4.04 9.32
C GLU A 162 4.18 -3.69 9.89
N SER A 163 4.65 -2.45 9.72
CA SER A 163 5.89 -1.98 10.34
C SER A 163 5.80 -1.93 11.86
N LEU A 164 4.71 -1.37 12.40
CA LEU A 164 4.45 -1.37 13.85
C LEU A 164 4.31 -2.80 14.37
N TYR A 165 3.58 -3.63 13.62
CA TYR A 165 3.33 -5.02 13.97
C TYR A 165 4.63 -5.83 14.07
N GLU A 166 5.46 -5.84 13.02
CA GLU A 166 6.69 -6.64 12.98
C GLU A 166 7.70 -6.19 14.04
N TYR A 167 7.83 -4.87 14.24
CA TYR A 167 8.69 -4.33 15.28
C TYR A 167 8.22 -4.76 16.68
N ASN A 168 6.95 -4.47 17.02
CA ASN A 168 6.42 -4.78 18.35
C ASN A 168 6.38 -6.28 18.62
N ARG A 169 6.03 -7.10 17.62
CA ARG A 169 6.05 -8.56 17.73
C ARG A 169 7.44 -9.08 18.09
N THR A 170 8.48 -8.54 17.45
CA THR A 170 9.88 -8.90 17.74
C THR A 170 10.27 -8.52 19.19
N VAL A 171 9.84 -7.35 19.66
CA VAL A 171 10.02 -6.96 21.07
C VAL A 171 9.26 -7.86 22.03
N PHE A 172 8.04 -8.28 21.66
CA PHE A 172 7.23 -9.19 22.48
C PHE A 172 7.82 -10.59 22.56
N GLU A 173 8.43 -11.09 21.49
CA GLU A 173 9.21 -12.33 21.49
C GLU A 173 10.37 -12.25 22.50
N TYR A 174 11.10 -11.13 22.52
CA TYR A 174 12.15 -10.88 23.51
C TYR A 174 11.61 -10.84 24.95
N LEU A 175 10.51 -10.11 25.19
CA LEU A 175 9.90 -10.03 26.51
C LEU A 175 9.35 -11.38 26.99
N ASP A 176 8.77 -12.17 26.10
CA ASP A 176 8.33 -13.55 26.37
C ASP A 176 9.51 -14.44 26.77
N LYS A 177 10.64 -14.34 26.07
CA LYS A 177 11.86 -15.08 26.39
C LYS A 177 12.44 -14.66 27.74
N LYS A 178 12.45 -13.35 28.06
CA LYS A 178 13.08 -12.79 29.27
C LYS A 178 12.23 -12.92 30.53
N TYR A 179 10.92 -12.74 30.42
CA TYR A 179 10.01 -12.62 31.58
C TYR A 179 8.87 -13.64 31.58
N GLY A 180 8.75 -14.47 30.55
CA GLY A 180 7.62 -15.37 30.32
C GLY A 180 6.34 -14.63 29.96
N LYS A 181 5.33 -15.33 29.44
CA LYS A 181 4.10 -14.73 28.87
C LYS A 181 3.17 -14.02 29.87
N LYS A 182 3.47 -14.01 31.18
CA LYS A 182 2.61 -13.39 32.21
C LYS A 182 2.54 -11.86 32.07
N TRP A 183 3.52 -11.21 31.44
CA TRP A 183 3.52 -9.76 31.23
C TRP A 183 2.43 -9.32 30.24
N ARG A 184 2.06 -10.16 29.27
CA ARG A 184 1.03 -9.87 28.24
C ARG A 184 -0.34 -9.54 28.84
N LYS A 185 -0.64 -10.02 30.05
CA LYS A 185 -1.89 -9.70 30.78
C LYS A 185 -1.88 -8.31 31.43
N LYS A 186 -0.71 -7.67 31.50
CA LYS A 186 -0.49 -6.41 32.25
C LYS A 186 -0.32 -5.20 31.35
N ILE A 187 0.13 -5.41 30.11
CA ILE A 187 0.16 -4.36 29.10
C ILE A 187 -1.26 -4.08 28.59
N ARG A 188 -1.51 -2.86 28.11
CA ARG A 188 -2.76 -2.48 27.44
C ARG A 188 -3.01 -3.35 26.20
N LYS A 189 -4.27 -3.51 25.81
CA LYS A 189 -4.70 -4.53 24.81
C LYS A 189 -4.77 -4.03 23.37
N ASP A 190 -4.69 -2.73 23.23
CA ASP A 190 -4.72 -1.94 22.01
C ASP A 190 -3.34 -1.78 21.35
N ILE A 191 -2.25 -2.30 21.96
CA ILE A 191 -0.94 -2.30 21.30
C ILE A 191 -0.96 -3.21 20.07
N VAL A 192 -0.61 -2.63 18.92
CA VAL A 192 -0.40 -3.36 17.66
C VAL A 192 0.61 -4.48 17.86
N GLY A 193 0.27 -5.68 17.41
CA GLY A 193 1.09 -6.89 17.52
C GLY A 193 0.89 -7.71 18.81
N LEU A 194 0.08 -7.25 19.77
CA LEU A 194 -0.11 -7.98 21.04
C LEU A 194 -1.06 -9.18 20.88
N ASN A 195 -2.15 -8.97 20.16
CA ASN A 195 -3.06 -10.03 19.76
C ASN A 195 -2.60 -10.54 18.39
N GLU A 196 -2.51 -11.85 18.22
CA GLU A 196 -2.45 -12.43 16.88
C GLU A 196 -3.74 -11.99 16.18
N LYS A 197 -3.64 -11.21 15.10
CA LYS A 197 -4.73 -11.20 14.12
C LYS A 197 -4.81 -12.68 13.71
N ASN A 198 -5.89 -13.35 14.11
CA ASN A 198 -6.24 -14.62 13.52
C ASN A 198 -6.50 -14.29 12.04
N GLU A 199 -5.46 -14.41 11.21
CA GLU A 199 -5.59 -14.52 9.75
C GLU A 199 -6.37 -15.80 9.44
#